data_AF-A0A6H1ZBF6-F1
#
_entry.id   AF-A0A6H1ZBF6-F1
#
_cell.length_a   1.000
_cell.length_b   1.000
_cell.length_c   1.000
_cell.angle_alpha   90.00
_cell.angle_beta   90.00
_cell.angle_gamma   90.00
#
_symmetry.space_group_name_H-M   'P 1'
#
loop_
_entity.id
_entity.type
_entity.pdbx_description
1 polymer ?
#
loop_
_entity_poly.entity_id
_entity_poly.type
_entity_poly.pdbx_seq_one_letter_code
_entity_poly.pdbx_strand_id
1 'polypeptide(L)'
;MDAPNDELKARRLRLKDWLFLEETRERIAKAAGRGDYIEVNVGVSAYISAAFIEDDWTVKPWFKVMLAFQKVYLKNTPTIPFPVLRGKVENKESPSWDYPGRAWYFWANLFAATYGWSLEVIAQMDIDDALGLFQEIMIDQQLQHEWEWSTTEMAFPYNAITKKSEFKPLTRPSWMLPITPALKKVKIRRDLMPMGKIVSLDGSEVTEPG
;
A
#
# COMPACT_ATOMS: atom_id res chain seq x y z
N MET A 1 -24.90 19.58 -31.19
CA MET A 1 -23.75 20.46 -30.87
C MET A 1 -22.66 19.56 -30.36
N ASP A 2 -21.84 19.05 -31.29
CA ASP A 2 -20.67 18.26 -30.93
C ASP A 2 -19.66 19.21 -30.29
N ALA A 3 -19.45 19.07 -28.99
CA ALA A 3 -18.34 19.75 -28.35
C ALA A 3 -17.06 19.28 -29.07
N PRO A 4 -16.17 20.18 -29.52
CA PRO A 4 -14.90 19.78 -30.06
C PRO A 4 -14.24 18.88 -29.01
N ASN A 5 -14.01 17.64 -29.41
CA ASN A 5 -13.29 16.66 -28.61
C ASN A 5 -11.82 17.08 -28.63
N ASP A 6 -11.53 18.24 -28.03
CA ASP A 6 -10.18 18.65 -27.67
C ASP A 6 -9.71 17.60 -26.68
N GLU A 7 -9.02 16.60 -27.22
CA GLU A 7 -8.41 15.54 -26.46
C GLU A 7 -7.32 16.18 -25.60
N LEU A 8 -7.72 16.65 -24.41
CA LEU A 8 -6.81 16.97 -23.33
C LEU A 8 -5.97 15.72 -23.05
N LYS A 9 -4.75 15.67 -23.62
CA LYS A 9 -3.79 14.57 -23.45
C LYS A 9 -2.95 14.84 -22.21
N ALA A 10 -3.42 14.33 -21.06
CA ALA A 10 -2.64 14.33 -19.83
C ALA A 10 -1.36 13.50 -20.02
N ARG A 11 -0.22 14.04 -19.58
CA ARG A 11 1.05 13.30 -19.57
C ARG A 11 1.08 12.36 -18.36
N ARG A 12 1.67 11.18 -18.56
CA ARG A 12 2.09 10.31 -17.45
C ARG A 12 3.39 10.90 -16.92
N LEU A 13 3.39 11.22 -15.63
CA LEU A 13 4.51 11.83 -14.95
C LEU A 13 5.54 10.79 -14.54
N ARG A 14 6.77 11.27 -14.30
CA ARG A 14 7.85 10.48 -13.71
C ARG A 14 7.76 10.51 -12.20
N LEU A 15 8.52 9.64 -11.54
CA LEU A 15 8.47 9.44 -10.10
C LEU A 15 8.53 10.76 -9.29
N LYS A 16 9.46 11.66 -9.62
CA LYS A 16 9.61 12.92 -8.88
C LYS A 16 8.36 13.81 -8.96
N ASP A 17 7.85 14.02 -10.17
CA ASP A 17 6.69 14.87 -10.40
C ASP A 17 5.40 14.21 -9.90
N TRP A 18 5.33 12.88 -9.95
CA TRP A 18 4.25 12.11 -9.34
C TRP A 18 4.20 12.24 -7.82
N LEU A 19 5.35 12.21 -7.14
CA LEU A 19 5.40 12.43 -5.68
C LEU A 19 4.93 13.84 -5.31
N PHE A 20 5.29 14.84 -6.12
CA PHE A 20 4.77 16.20 -5.97
C PHE A 20 3.24 16.25 -6.16
N LEU A 21 2.68 15.50 -7.12
CA LEU A 21 1.22 15.36 -7.27
C LEU A 21 0.57 14.75 -6.03
N GLU A 22 1.16 13.69 -5.46
CA GLU A 22 0.63 13.01 -4.27
C GLU A 22 0.61 13.94 -3.05
N GLU A 23 1.69 14.71 -2.82
CA GLU A 23 1.73 15.74 -1.76
C GLU A 23 0.67 16.83 -1.99
N THR A 24 0.51 17.28 -3.24
CA THR A 24 -0.52 18.26 -3.60
C THR A 24 -1.93 17.72 -3.39
N ARG A 25 -2.16 16.43 -3.70
CA ARG A 25 -3.45 15.76 -3.47
C ARG A 25 -3.80 15.69 -1.99
N GLU A 26 -2.83 15.33 -1.15
CA GLU A 26 -3.02 15.30 0.30
C GLU A 26 -3.34 16.70 0.84
N ARG A 27 -2.65 17.73 0.33
CA ARG A 27 -2.93 19.12 0.67
C ARG A 27 -4.34 19.55 0.29
N ILE A 28 -4.81 19.19 -0.91
CA ILE A 28 -6.19 19.46 -1.35
C ILE A 28 -7.19 18.77 -0.41
N ALA A 29 -6.93 17.52 -0.02
CA ALA A 29 -7.81 16.78 0.90
C ALA A 29 -7.86 17.43 2.29
N LYS A 30 -6.72 17.86 2.83
CA LYS A 30 -6.63 18.60 4.11
C LYS A 30 -7.37 19.94 4.04
N ALA A 31 -7.18 20.70 2.96
CA ALA A 31 -7.87 21.98 2.73
C ALA A 31 -9.39 21.81 2.63
N ALA A 32 -9.84 20.80 1.88
CA ALA A 32 -11.26 20.45 1.78
C ALA A 32 -11.86 20.06 3.13
N GLY A 33 -11.13 19.30 3.95
CA GLY A 33 -11.54 18.95 5.31
C GLY A 33 -11.69 20.16 6.25
N ARG A 34 -10.95 21.25 5.99
CA ARG A 34 -11.06 22.53 6.72
C ARG A 34 -12.12 23.48 6.15
N GLY A 35 -12.67 23.19 4.97
CA GLY A 35 -13.57 24.09 4.25
C GLY A 35 -12.86 25.30 3.60
N ASP A 36 -11.54 25.23 3.40
CA ASP A 36 -10.79 26.29 2.71
C ASP A 36 -10.86 26.09 1.19
N TYR A 37 -11.93 26.61 0.58
CA TYR A 37 -12.16 26.47 -0.86
C TYR A 37 -11.16 27.23 -1.74
N ILE A 38 -10.49 28.25 -1.19
CA ILE A 38 -9.47 29.01 -1.92
C ILE A 38 -8.24 28.12 -2.10
N GLU A 39 -7.78 27.50 -1.02
CA GLU A 39 -6.64 26.57 -1.08
C GLU A 39 -6.96 25.33 -1.92
N VAL A 40 -8.20 24.83 -1.88
CA VAL A 40 -8.65 23.75 -2.77
C VAL A 40 -8.51 24.16 -4.24
N ASN A 41 -8.98 25.35 -4.63
CA ASN A 41 -8.90 25.81 -6.01
C ASN A 41 -7.44 25.98 -6.48
N VAL A 42 -6.61 26.62 -5.65
CA VAL A 42 -5.18 26.79 -5.93
C VAL A 42 -4.48 25.43 -6.06
N GLY A 43 -4.77 24.50 -5.15
CA GLY A 43 -4.22 23.15 -5.17
C GLY A 43 -4.63 22.35 -6.40
N VAL A 44 -5.92 22.39 -6.78
CA VAL A 44 -6.43 21.72 -7.98
C VAL A 44 -5.79 22.30 -9.24
N SER A 45 -5.65 23.63 -9.33
CA SER A 45 -4.99 24.28 -10.47
C SER A 45 -3.53 23.86 -10.56
N ALA A 46 -2.78 23.88 -9.45
CA ALA A 46 -1.39 23.42 -9.40
C ALA A 46 -1.25 21.93 -9.78
N TYR A 47 -2.17 21.08 -9.32
CA TYR A 47 -2.21 19.65 -9.64
C TYR A 47 -2.38 19.41 -11.14
N ILE A 48 -3.26 20.17 -11.80
CA ILE A 48 -3.49 20.03 -13.24
C ILE A 48 -2.31 20.60 -14.04
N SER A 49 -1.78 21.76 -13.65
CA SER A 49 -0.62 22.39 -14.28
C SER A 49 0.66 21.53 -14.21
N ALA A 50 0.79 20.64 -13.24
CA ALA A 50 1.92 19.72 -13.19
C ALA A 50 1.88 18.66 -14.33
N ALA A 51 0.70 18.32 -14.86
CA ALA A 51 0.53 17.28 -15.88
C ALA A 51 0.12 17.80 -17.26
N PHE A 52 -0.30 19.07 -17.35
CA PHE A 52 -0.67 19.77 -18.57
C PHE A 52 0.24 20.97 -18.82
N ILE A 53 0.50 21.28 -20.09
CA ILE A 53 1.31 22.45 -20.48
C ILE A 53 0.47 23.73 -20.55
N GLU A 54 -0.84 23.68 -20.28
CA GLU A 54 -1.68 24.89 -20.32
C GLU A 54 -1.42 25.82 -19.13
N ASP A 55 -1.30 27.12 -19.44
CA ASP A 55 -0.79 28.14 -18.51
C ASP A 55 -1.82 28.67 -17.49
N ASP A 56 -3.14 28.55 -17.74
CA ASP A 56 -4.12 29.09 -16.80
C ASP A 56 -5.43 28.27 -16.71
N TRP A 57 -5.54 27.54 -15.59
CA TRP A 57 -6.73 26.77 -15.22
C TRP A 57 -7.75 27.56 -14.39
N THR A 58 -7.38 28.74 -13.89
CA THR A 58 -8.22 29.53 -12.97
C THR A 58 -9.40 30.22 -13.67
N VAL A 59 -9.25 30.53 -14.96
CA VAL A 59 -10.28 31.16 -15.79
C VAL A 59 -11.24 30.14 -16.42
N LYS A 60 -10.89 28.85 -16.39
CA LYS A 60 -11.69 27.80 -17.04
C LYS A 60 -12.95 27.48 -16.22
N PRO A 61 -14.07 27.12 -16.86
CA PRO A 61 -15.25 26.64 -16.15
C PRO A 61 -14.93 25.44 -15.25
N TRP A 62 -15.45 25.45 -14.02
CA TRP A 62 -15.13 24.44 -13.00
C TRP A 62 -15.35 22.98 -13.47
N PHE A 63 -16.38 22.72 -14.29
CA PHE A 63 -16.61 21.39 -14.83
C PHE A 63 -15.46 20.89 -15.71
N LYS A 64 -14.80 21.78 -16.48
CA LYS A 64 -13.62 21.42 -17.29
C LYS A 64 -12.40 21.16 -16.42
N VAL A 65 -12.22 21.95 -15.36
CA VAL A 65 -11.15 21.78 -14.37
C VAL A 65 -11.28 20.42 -13.69
N MET A 66 -12.48 20.04 -13.26
CA MET A 66 -12.71 18.73 -12.64
C MET A 66 -12.50 17.56 -13.60
N LEU A 67 -12.92 17.68 -14.86
CA LEU A 67 -12.64 16.67 -15.88
C LEU A 67 -11.13 16.53 -16.14
N ALA A 68 -10.40 17.64 -16.19
CA ALA A 68 -8.94 17.62 -16.32
C ALA A 68 -8.28 16.97 -15.10
N PHE A 69 -8.68 17.36 -13.88
CA PHE A 69 -8.21 16.75 -12.63
C PHE A 69 -8.41 15.24 -12.62
N GLN A 70 -9.62 14.76 -12.95
CA GLN A 70 -9.91 13.32 -13.04
C GLN A 70 -9.02 12.62 -14.07
N LYS A 71 -8.80 13.23 -15.24
CA LYS A 71 -7.92 12.67 -16.27
C LYS A 71 -6.46 12.57 -15.78
N VAL A 72 -5.93 13.60 -15.13
CA VAL A 72 -4.59 13.57 -14.53
C VAL A 72 -4.49 12.46 -13.50
N TYR A 73 -5.46 12.39 -12.59
CA TYR A 73 -5.52 11.38 -11.55
C TYR A 73 -5.49 9.97 -12.13
N LEU A 74 -6.39 9.66 -13.07
CA LEU A 74 -6.46 8.33 -13.68
C LEU A 74 -5.20 7.98 -14.47
N LYS A 75 -4.61 8.95 -15.18
CA LYS A 75 -3.40 8.72 -15.99
C LYS A 75 -2.16 8.42 -15.15
N ASN A 76 -2.08 9.02 -13.96
CA ASN A 76 -0.95 8.93 -13.03
C ASN A 76 -1.21 7.96 -11.87
N THR A 77 -2.34 7.26 -11.87
CA THR A 77 -2.59 6.17 -10.92
C THR A 77 -1.74 4.96 -11.33
N PRO A 78 -1.09 4.27 -10.38
CA PRO A 78 -0.36 3.03 -10.67
C PRO A 78 -1.24 2.04 -11.42
N THR A 79 -0.70 1.47 -12.50
CA THR A 79 -1.46 0.53 -13.34
C THR A 79 -1.44 -0.86 -12.74
N ILE A 80 -0.38 -1.19 -12.02
CA ILE A 80 -0.23 -2.47 -11.32
C ILE A 80 -0.77 -2.30 -9.89
N PRO A 81 -1.66 -3.20 -9.43
CA PRO A 81 -2.25 -3.08 -8.09
C PRO A 81 -1.30 -3.62 -7.02
N PHE A 82 -0.24 -2.87 -6.72
CA PHE A 82 0.78 -3.24 -5.74
C PHE A 82 0.18 -3.49 -4.34
N PRO A 83 0.43 -4.67 -3.72
CA PRO A 83 -0.01 -4.97 -2.35
C PRO A 83 0.38 -3.91 -1.32
N VAL A 84 1.55 -3.30 -1.45
CA VAL A 84 2.05 -2.28 -0.52
C VAL A 84 1.12 -1.06 -0.39
N LEU A 85 0.32 -0.77 -1.44
CA LEU A 85 -0.66 0.32 -1.45
C LEU A 85 -1.99 -0.06 -0.80
N ARG A 86 -2.25 -1.35 -0.54
CA ARG A 86 -3.52 -1.84 0.04
C ARG A 86 -3.54 -1.82 1.57
N GLY A 87 -2.39 -1.55 2.19
CA GLY A 87 -2.27 -1.53 3.64
C GLY A 87 -3.23 -0.52 4.28
N LYS A 88 -3.85 -0.89 5.41
CA LYS A 88 -4.50 0.11 6.25
C LYS A 88 -3.41 1.06 6.74
N VAL A 89 -3.45 2.30 6.27
CA VAL A 89 -2.68 3.38 6.89
C VAL A 89 -3.23 3.50 8.31
N GLU A 90 -2.45 3.05 9.28
CA GLU A 90 -2.73 3.42 10.67
C GLU A 90 -2.72 4.94 10.70
N ASN A 91 -3.82 5.56 11.17
CA ASN A 91 -3.91 7.01 11.38
C ASN A 91 -2.93 7.40 12.49
N LYS A 92 -1.64 7.34 12.21
CA LYS A 92 -0.60 7.94 13.03
C LYS A 92 -0.57 9.40 12.68
N GLU A 93 -0.62 10.25 13.69
CA GLU A 93 -0.39 11.68 13.53
C GLU A 93 0.89 11.88 12.72
N SER A 94 0.83 12.79 11.74
CA SER A 94 2.01 13.15 10.95
C SER A 94 3.13 13.51 11.92
N PRO A 95 4.32 12.90 11.80
CA PRO A 95 5.41 13.17 12.72
C PRO A 95 5.78 14.66 12.69
N SER A 96 6.27 15.21 13.80
CA SER A 96 6.57 16.66 13.94
C SER A 96 7.63 17.19 12.97
N TRP A 97 8.41 16.30 12.35
CA TRP A 97 9.45 16.62 11.37
C TRP A 97 8.99 16.43 9.91
N ASP A 98 7.69 16.44 9.64
CA ASP A 98 7.17 16.37 8.28
C ASP A 98 7.29 17.72 7.55
N TYR A 99 7.84 17.70 6.34
CA TYR A 99 8.06 18.92 5.53
C TYR A 99 7.83 18.64 4.03
N PRO A 100 7.51 19.67 3.22
CA PRO A 100 7.25 19.50 1.79
C PRO A 100 8.44 18.88 1.04
N GLY A 101 8.18 17.92 0.16
CA GLY A 101 9.21 17.20 -0.59
C GLY A 101 9.92 16.09 0.19
N ARG A 102 9.56 15.82 1.45
CA ARG A 102 10.16 14.73 2.23
C ARG A 102 9.95 13.37 1.56
N ALA A 103 8.81 13.17 0.91
CA ALA A 103 8.55 11.92 0.19
C ALA A 103 9.62 11.70 -0.89
N TRP A 104 9.94 12.73 -1.68
CA TRP A 104 11.00 12.64 -2.69
C TRP A 104 12.35 12.23 -2.10
N TYR A 105 12.79 12.86 -1.01
CA TYR A 105 14.06 12.50 -0.39
C TYR A 105 14.08 11.09 0.19
N PHE A 106 12.96 10.60 0.71
CA PHE A 106 12.82 9.21 1.14
C PHE A 106 13.07 8.25 -0.02
N TRP A 107 12.37 8.43 -1.14
CA TRP A 107 12.50 7.60 -2.34
C TRP A 107 13.91 7.69 -2.95
N ALA A 108 14.46 8.90 -3.04
CA ALA A 108 15.80 9.13 -3.55
C ALA A 108 16.87 8.44 -2.70
N ASN A 109 16.81 8.59 -1.37
CA ASN A 109 17.76 7.96 -0.47
C ASN A 109 17.65 6.43 -0.49
N LEU A 110 16.42 5.90 -0.56
CA LEU A 110 16.20 4.47 -0.64
C LEU A 110 16.88 3.86 -1.87
N PHE A 111 16.59 4.39 -3.07
CA PHE A 111 17.18 3.84 -4.30
C PHE A 111 18.67 4.13 -4.43
N ALA A 112 19.15 5.28 -3.96
CA ALA A 112 20.57 5.57 -3.93
C ALA A 112 21.32 4.60 -3.00
N ALA A 113 20.76 4.29 -1.83
CA ALA A 113 21.38 3.37 -0.87
C ALA A 113 21.39 1.92 -1.37
N THR A 114 20.33 1.46 -2.05
CA THR A 114 20.23 0.08 -2.55
C THR A 114 21.02 -0.13 -3.84
N TYR A 115 20.88 0.77 -4.82
CA TYR A 115 21.39 0.55 -6.17
C TYR A 115 22.54 1.49 -6.58
N GLY A 116 22.84 2.52 -5.77
CA GLY A 116 23.87 3.51 -6.12
C GLY A 116 23.48 4.43 -7.30
N TRP A 117 22.19 4.54 -7.63
CA TRP A 117 21.73 5.36 -8.74
C TRP A 117 21.79 6.86 -8.46
N SER A 118 22.00 7.66 -9.51
CA SER A 118 21.98 9.11 -9.39
C SER A 118 20.55 9.65 -9.26
N LEU A 119 20.42 10.86 -8.72
CA LEU A 119 19.13 11.52 -8.52
C LEU A 119 18.38 11.75 -9.83
N GLU A 120 19.08 12.00 -10.93
CA GLU A 120 18.47 12.19 -12.26
C GLU A 120 17.84 10.91 -12.76
N VAL A 121 18.51 9.77 -12.57
CA VAL A 121 17.99 8.45 -12.97
C VAL A 121 16.74 8.13 -12.16
N ILE A 122 16.81 8.29 -10.84
CA ILE A 122 15.68 8.03 -9.95
C ILE A 122 14.49 8.94 -10.28
N ALA A 123 14.74 10.21 -10.58
CA ALA A 123 13.68 11.17 -10.90
C ALA A 123 12.90 10.80 -12.18
N GLN A 124 13.57 10.17 -13.14
CA GLN A 124 13.02 9.80 -14.44
C GLN A 124 12.38 8.39 -14.48
N MET A 125 12.35 7.67 -13.36
CA MET A 125 11.72 6.35 -13.29
C MET A 125 10.21 6.42 -13.58
N ASP A 126 9.68 5.36 -14.20
CA ASP A 126 8.24 5.16 -14.26
C ASP A 126 7.70 4.85 -12.85
N ILE A 127 6.46 5.28 -12.59
CA ILE A 127 5.80 5.11 -11.31
C ILE A 127 5.65 3.63 -10.96
N ASP A 128 5.26 2.79 -11.92
CA ASP A 128 5.04 1.36 -11.67
C ASP A 128 6.37 0.64 -11.41
N ASP A 129 7.43 0.97 -12.16
CA ASP A 129 8.75 0.39 -11.94
C ASP A 129 9.32 0.77 -10.57
N ALA A 130 9.17 2.04 -10.16
CA ALA A 130 9.59 2.52 -8.86
C ALA A 130 8.84 1.80 -7.72
N LEU A 131 7.51 1.70 -7.81
CA LEU A 131 6.70 0.99 -6.81
C LEU A 131 7.05 -0.50 -6.74
N GLY A 132 7.32 -1.13 -7.88
CA GLY A 132 7.76 -2.52 -7.96
C GLY A 132 9.09 -2.75 -7.25
N LEU A 133 10.10 -1.95 -7.57
CA LEU A 133 11.42 -2.02 -6.93
C LEU A 133 11.35 -1.69 -5.44
N PHE A 134 10.51 -0.74 -5.05
CA PHE A 134 10.25 -0.46 -3.64
C PHE A 134 9.73 -1.68 -2.90
N GLN A 135 8.73 -2.35 -3.48
CA GLN A 135 8.17 -3.56 -2.88
C GLN A 135 9.19 -4.69 -2.81
N GLU A 136 10.03 -4.87 -3.82
CA GLU A 136 11.14 -5.83 -3.83
C GLU A 136 12.13 -5.55 -2.68
N ILE A 137 12.59 -4.31 -2.54
CA ILE A 137 13.47 -3.90 -1.44
C ILE A 137 12.85 -4.20 -0.07
N MET A 138 11.56 -3.90 0.10
CA MET A 138 10.86 -4.19 1.35
C MET A 138 10.76 -5.69 1.65
N ILE A 139 10.58 -6.52 0.62
CA ILE A 139 10.54 -7.98 0.77
C ILE A 139 11.92 -8.48 1.21
N ASP A 140 12.99 -8.03 0.56
CA ASP A 140 14.36 -8.46 0.89
C ASP A 140 14.75 -8.05 2.31
N GLN A 141 14.46 -6.81 2.70
CA GLN A 141 14.70 -6.34 4.07
C GLN A 141 13.91 -7.16 5.09
N GLN A 142 12.65 -7.48 4.81
CA GLN A 142 11.84 -8.31 5.70
C GLN A 142 12.39 -9.72 5.81
N LEU A 143 12.83 -10.34 4.71
CA LEU A 143 13.43 -11.67 4.72
C LEU A 143 14.75 -11.69 5.49
N GLN A 144 15.57 -10.65 5.34
CA GLN A 144 16.80 -10.48 6.10
C GLN A 144 16.51 -10.35 7.60
N HIS A 145 15.54 -9.52 8.00
CA HIS A 145 15.14 -9.39 9.40
C HIS A 145 14.54 -10.68 9.96
N GLU A 146 13.77 -11.43 9.16
CA GLU A 146 13.24 -12.74 9.56
C GLU A 146 14.36 -13.76 9.79
N TRP A 147 15.36 -13.75 8.92
CA TRP A 147 16.55 -14.58 9.08
C TRP A 147 17.31 -14.23 10.36
N GLU A 148 17.63 -12.96 10.56
CA GLU A 148 18.30 -12.47 11.76
C GLU A 148 17.50 -12.81 13.02
N TRP A 149 16.19 -12.54 13.00
CA TRP A 149 15.28 -12.88 14.09
C TRP A 149 15.34 -14.37 14.43
N SER A 150 15.34 -15.25 13.41
CA SER A 150 15.40 -16.70 13.61
C SER A 150 16.67 -17.20 14.28
N THR A 151 17.73 -16.40 14.32
CA THR A 151 18.97 -16.72 15.03
C THR A 151 19.00 -16.22 16.47
N THR A 152 18.06 -15.35 16.86
CA THR A 152 17.99 -14.79 18.22
C THR A 152 17.31 -15.73 19.21
N GLU A 153 17.78 -15.73 20.45
CA GLU A 153 17.14 -16.49 21.53
C GLU A 153 15.70 -16.02 21.81
N MET A 154 15.42 -14.73 21.55
CA MET A 154 14.09 -14.14 21.70
C MET A 154 13.04 -14.76 20.76
N ALA A 155 13.47 -15.34 19.64
CA ALA A 155 12.58 -16.04 18.72
C ALA A 155 12.14 -17.40 19.23
N PHE A 156 12.76 -17.94 20.28
CA PHE A 156 12.44 -19.24 20.87
C PHE A 156 12.04 -19.13 22.35
N PRO A 157 10.95 -18.42 22.67
CA PRO A 157 10.47 -18.33 24.05
C PRO A 157 10.13 -19.72 24.60
N TYR A 158 10.58 -19.99 25.83
CA TYR A 158 10.28 -21.24 26.53
C TYR A 158 8.82 -21.27 26.98
N ASN A 159 8.06 -22.25 26.51
CA ASN A 159 6.69 -22.47 26.97
C ASN A 159 6.70 -23.39 28.19
N ALA A 160 6.39 -22.83 29.37
CA ALA A 160 6.40 -23.58 30.64
C ALA A 160 5.41 -24.77 30.67
N ILE A 161 4.35 -24.71 29.86
CA ILE A 161 3.32 -25.77 29.79
C ILE A 161 3.84 -26.95 28.97
N THR A 162 4.35 -26.69 27.76
CA THR A 162 4.84 -27.75 26.86
C THR A 162 6.28 -28.17 27.18
N LYS A 163 6.97 -27.41 28.03
CA LYS A 163 8.41 -27.54 28.36
C LYS A 163 9.31 -27.54 27.13
N LYS A 164 8.85 -26.93 26.05
CA LYS A 164 9.56 -26.83 24.77
C LYS A 164 9.70 -25.36 24.40
N SER A 165 10.82 -25.04 23.76
CA SER A 165 10.98 -23.74 23.11
C SER A 165 10.34 -23.82 21.73
N GLU A 166 9.39 -22.94 21.47
CA GLU A 166 8.64 -22.90 20.21
C GLU A 166 9.05 -21.66 19.42
N PHE A 167 9.29 -21.81 18.12
CA PHE A 167 9.66 -20.69 17.26
C PHE A 167 8.49 -19.74 17.08
N LYS A 168 8.70 -18.47 17.45
CA LYS A 168 7.75 -17.38 17.21
C LYS A 168 8.26 -16.52 16.04
N PRO A 169 7.67 -16.60 14.85
CA PRO A 169 8.11 -15.82 13.70
C PRO A 169 7.89 -14.32 13.93
N LEU A 170 8.73 -13.50 13.28
CA LEU A 170 8.55 -12.05 13.24
C LEU A 170 7.22 -11.71 12.55
N THR A 171 6.48 -10.75 13.10
CA THR A 171 5.22 -10.31 12.52
C THR A 171 5.46 -9.62 11.19
N ARG A 172 4.95 -10.20 10.10
CA ARG A 172 4.98 -9.59 8.77
C ARG A 172 4.06 -8.37 8.68
N PRO A 173 4.40 -7.36 7.85
CA PRO A 173 3.50 -6.24 7.61
C PRO A 173 2.20 -6.70 6.94
N SER A 174 1.13 -5.94 7.16
CA SER A 174 -0.23 -6.32 6.77
C SER A 174 -0.40 -6.64 5.28
N TRP A 175 0.37 -5.99 4.41
CA TRP A 175 0.35 -6.20 2.96
C TRP A 175 1.06 -7.47 2.50
N MET A 176 1.92 -8.09 3.34
CA MET A 176 2.60 -9.36 3.07
C MET A 176 1.85 -10.58 3.64
N LEU A 177 0.80 -10.36 4.44
CA LEU A 177 0.05 -11.46 5.01
C LEU A 177 -0.70 -12.23 3.92
N PRO A 178 -0.76 -13.56 4.00
CA PRO A 178 -1.49 -14.36 3.02
C PRO A 178 -2.97 -13.95 3.02
N ILE A 179 -3.51 -13.68 1.82
CA ILE A 179 -4.89 -13.21 1.60
C ILE A 179 -5.93 -14.26 2.05
N THR A 180 -5.50 -15.47 2.42
CA THR A 180 -6.37 -16.51 2.96
C THR A 180 -7.30 -15.92 4.02
N PRO A 181 -8.62 -15.87 3.77
CA PRO A 181 -9.55 -15.55 4.84
C PRO A 181 -9.31 -16.60 5.91
N ALA A 182 -9.02 -16.17 7.14
CA ALA A 182 -8.93 -17.09 8.26
C ALA A 182 -10.14 -18.01 8.17
N LEU A 183 -9.91 -19.31 7.87
CA LEU A 183 -10.99 -20.26 7.65
C LEU A 183 -11.91 -20.12 8.85
N LYS A 184 -13.13 -19.60 8.62
CA LYS A 184 -14.06 -19.34 9.70
C LYS A 184 -14.25 -20.68 10.38
N LYS A 185 -13.77 -20.80 11.62
CA LYS A 185 -13.95 -22.01 12.43
C LYS A 185 -15.45 -22.15 12.66
N VAL A 186 -16.13 -22.86 11.76
CA VAL A 186 -17.53 -23.19 11.92
C VAL A 186 -17.57 -24.26 13.00
N LYS A 187 -18.16 -23.95 14.15
CA LYS A 187 -18.48 -24.98 15.14
C LYS A 187 -19.53 -25.90 14.53
N ILE A 188 -19.11 -27.09 14.13
CA ILE A 188 -20.03 -28.15 13.69
C ILE A 188 -20.74 -28.67 14.95
N ARG A 189 -22.07 -28.76 14.92
CA ARG A 189 -22.84 -29.37 16.02
C ARG A 189 -22.46 -30.85 16.11
N ARG A 190 -22.41 -31.40 17.33
CA ARG A 190 -22.00 -32.79 17.58
C ARG A 190 -22.79 -33.81 16.74
N ASP A 191 -24.08 -33.55 16.52
CA ASP A 191 -24.98 -34.40 15.72
C ASP A 191 -24.63 -34.46 14.22
N LEU A 192 -23.80 -33.54 13.75
CA LEU A 192 -23.34 -33.44 12.35
C LEU A 192 -21.89 -33.90 12.19
N MET A 193 -21.22 -34.36 13.27
CA MET A 193 -19.91 -34.98 13.15
C MET A 193 -20.07 -36.40 12.59
N PRO A 194 -19.30 -36.78 11.55
CA PRO A 194 -19.30 -38.14 11.08
C PRO A 194 -18.76 -39.05 12.18
N MET A 195 -19.64 -39.89 12.73
CA MET A 195 -19.28 -40.92 13.70
C MET A 195 -18.60 -42.06 12.94
N GLY A 196 -17.28 -42.14 13.02
CA GLY A 196 -16.55 -43.31 12.53
C GLY A 196 -16.85 -44.52 13.41
N LYS A 197 -17.14 -45.68 12.81
CA LYS A 197 -17.20 -46.95 13.56
C LYS A 197 -15.78 -47.33 13.97
N ILE A 198 -15.51 -47.34 15.27
CA ILE A 198 -14.28 -47.91 15.82
C ILE A 198 -14.56 -49.39 16.06
N VAL A 199 -13.91 -50.25 15.26
CA VAL A 199 -13.97 -51.71 15.47
C VAL A 199 -12.80 -52.07 16.39
N SER A 200 -13.10 -52.38 17.65
CA SER A 200 -12.12 -52.90 18.59
C SER A 200 -11.72 -54.33 18.21
N LEU A 201 -10.48 -54.72 18.50
CA LEU A 201 -9.94 -56.06 18.18
C LEU A 201 -10.71 -57.22 18.84
N ASP A 202 -11.48 -56.93 19.88
CA ASP A 202 -12.33 -57.89 20.61
C ASP A 202 -13.73 -58.07 19.98
N GLY A 203 -13.99 -57.46 18.81
CA GLY A 203 -15.26 -57.58 18.09
C GLY A 203 -16.42 -56.79 18.69
N SER A 204 -16.18 -56.01 19.75
CA SER A 204 -17.16 -55.09 20.31
C SER A 204 -17.19 -53.77 19.52
N GLU A 205 -18.34 -53.44 18.94
CA GLU A 205 -18.57 -52.14 18.31
C GLU A 205 -18.88 -51.10 19.41
N VAL A 206 -18.00 -50.12 19.59
CA VAL A 206 -18.26 -48.99 20.48
C VAL A 206 -18.31 -47.72 19.64
N THR A 207 -19.49 -47.09 19.60
CA THR A 207 -19.67 -45.75 19.01
C THR A 207 -19.40 -44.71 20.09
N GLU A 208 -18.16 -44.27 20.20
CA GLU A 208 -17.80 -43.15 21.07
C GLU A 208 -17.77 -41.81 20.31
N PRO A 209 -18.31 -40.73 20.91
CA PRO A 209 -18.19 -39.39 20.34
C PRO A 209 -16.90 -38.72 20.85
N GLY A 210 -15.85 -38.72 20.01
CA GLY A 210 -14.61 -37.96 20.23
C GLY A 210 -14.80 -36.45 20.30
#